data_AF-A0A931AF15-F1
#
_entry.id   AF-A0A931AF15-F1
#
_cell.length_a   1.000
_cell.length_b   1.000
_cell.length_c   1.000
_cell.angle_alpha   90.00
_cell.angle_beta   90.00
_cell.angle_gamma   90.00
#
_symmetry.space_group_name_H-M   'P 1'
#
loop_
_entity.id
_entity.type
_entity.pdbx_description
1 polymer ?
#
loop_
_entity_poly.entity_id
_entity_poly.type
_entity_poly.pdbx_seq_one_letter_code
_entity_poly.pdbx_strand_id
1 'polypeptide(L)'
;MEYVMAQRGARSAFVPERLTVERQSPDGTPVTVTLSMAVDAFASGMWRKILKDPARPGMLVRRHLEVCVFSYLAAELRSGDIAVAGSDSYANLHDDQLMSWEECTPLIEKFCTEAGLRPRPAS
;
A
#
# COMPACT_ATOMS: atom_id res chain seq x y z
N MET A 1 1.50 6.07 16.96
CA MET A 1 0.40 5.29 16.32
C MET A 1 -1.01 5.84 16.58
N GLU A 2 -1.19 6.83 17.45
CA GLU A 2 -2.51 7.39 17.82
C GLU A 2 -3.21 8.19 16.71
N TYR A 3 -2.43 8.89 15.87
CA TYR A 3 -2.97 9.81 14.85
C TYR A 3 -3.76 9.11 13.74
N VAL A 4 -3.36 7.88 13.37
CA VAL A 4 -4.03 7.08 12.32
C VAL A 4 -5.38 6.54 12.82
N MET A 5 -5.53 6.30 14.13
CA MET A 5 -6.76 5.79 14.72
C MET A 5 -7.81 6.90 14.88
N ALA A 6 -7.40 8.13 15.18
CA ALA A 6 -8.31 9.27 15.35
C ALA A 6 -9.09 9.66 14.07
N GLN A 7 -8.55 9.33 12.88
CA GLN A 7 -9.20 9.65 11.59
C GLN A 7 -9.93 8.46 10.94
N ARG A 8 -9.98 7.28 11.59
CA ARG A 8 -10.71 6.11 11.05
C ARG A 8 -12.21 6.38 10.79
N GLY A 9 -12.80 7.33 11.51
CA GLY A 9 -14.24 7.65 11.45
C GLY A 9 -14.66 8.67 10.39
N ALA A 10 -13.74 9.48 9.87
CA ALA A 10 -14.08 10.50 8.88
C ALA A 10 -14.07 9.89 7.47
N ARG A 11 -15.13 9.15 7.13
CA ARG A 11 -15.38 8.60 5.78
C ARG A 11 -15.81 9.71 4.81
N SER A 12 -15.11 10.84 4.77
CA SER A 12 -15.37 11.85 3.75
C SER A 12 -14.97 11.27 2.39
N ALA A 13 -15.88 11.35 1.42
CA ALA A 13 -15.59 10.96 0.03
C ALA A 13 -14.48 11.85 -0.59
N PHE A 14 -14.23 13.01 0.04
CA PHE A 14 -13.29 14.02 -0.40
C PHE A 14 -12.27 14.35 0.69
N VAL A 15 -11.03 14.63 0.29
CA VAL A 15 -9.96 15.12 1.16
C VAL A 15 -9.42 16.45 0.62
N PRO A 16 -9.07 17.41 1.49
CA PRO A 16 -8.51 18.67 1.02
C PRO A 16 -7.09 18.45 0.49
N GLU A 17 -6.75 19.17 -0.58
CA GLU A 17 -5.38 19.16 -1.15
C GLU A 17 -4.37 19.81 -0.20
N ARG A 18 -4.84 20.73 0.66
CA ARG A 18 -4.02 21.40 1.68
C ARG A 18 -4.69 21.28 3.05
N LEU A 19 -3.97 20.77 4.04
CA LEU A 19 -4.44 20.58 5.40
C LEU A 19 -3.49 21.27 6.38
N THR A 20 -4.02 22.13 7.23
CA THR A 20 -3.27 22.73 8.33
C THR A 20 -3.51 21.92 9.60
N VAL A 21 -2.43 21.47 10.25
CA VAL A 21 -2.47 20.64 11.46
C VAL A 21 -1.60 21.28 12.52
N GLU A 22 -2.15 21.44 13.72
CA GLU A 22 -1.36 21.81 14.89
C GLU A 22 -0.64 20.56 15.43
N ARG A 23 0.67 20.68 15.58
CA ARG A 23 1.56 19.63 16.10
C ARG A 23 2.35 20.19 17.26
N GLN A 24 2.55 19.40 18.31
CA GLN A 24 3.48 19.77 19.38
C GLN A 24 4.90 19.52 18.90
N SER A 25 5.74 20.57 18.93
CA SER A 25 7.20 20.44 18.75
C SER A 25 7.79 19.55 19.85
N PRO A 26 8.98 18.94 19.67
CA PRO A 26 9.68 18.22 20.74
C PRO A 26 9.84 19.06 22.02
N ASP A 27 9.88 20.40 21.89
CA ASP A 27 10.01 21.36 22.97
C ASP A 27 8.68 21.76 23.63
N GLY A 28 7.56 21.14 23.25
CA GLY A 28 6.22 21.40 23.82
C GLY A 28 5.49 22.62 23.24
N THR A 29 6.13 23.41 22.38
CA THR A 29 5.49 24.56 21.71
C THR A 29 4.50 24.08 20.63
N PRO A 30 3.28 24.62 20.54
CA PRO A 30 2.38 24.32 19.43
C PRO A 30 2.93 24.93 18.14
N VAL A 31 3.12 24.08 17.13
CA VAL A 31 3.59 24.43 15.79
C VAL A 31 2.49 24.11 14.78
N THR A 32 2.08 25.13 14.02
CA THR A 32 1.13 24.96 12.93
C THR A 32 1.86 24.48 11.68
N VAL A 33 1.57 23.25 11.25
CA VAL A 33 2.17 22.63 10.06
C VAL A 33 1.15 22.60 8.93
N THR A 34 1.52 23.12 7.76
CA THR A 34 0.70 22.99 6.55
C THR A 34 1.20 21.82 5.72
N LEU A 35 0.34 20.83 5.52
CA LEU A 35 0.55 19.69 4.64
C LEU A 35 -0.14 19.97 3.31
N SER A 36 0.56 19.73 2.20
CA SER A 36 0.00 19.87 0.86
C SER A 36 0.28 18.62 0.04
N MET A 37 -0.77 18.11 -0.60
CA MET A 37 -0.69 16.97 -1.50
C MET A 37 -0.36 17.47 -2.91
N ALA A 38 0.90 17.39 -3.31
CA ALA A 38 1.34 17.79 -4.64
C ALA A 38 0.99 16.72 -5.69
N VAL A 39 -0.29 16.50 -5.94
CA VAL A 39 -0.78 15.50 -6.91
C VAL A 39 -0.21 15.76 -8.31
N ASP A 40 -0.02 17.03 -8.67
CA ASP A 40 0.54 17.41 -9.96
C ASP A 40 2.03 17.05 -10.14
N ALA A 41 2.75 16.73 -9.06
CA ALA A 41 4.16 16.35 -9.12
C ALA A 41 4.39 14.87 -9.51
N PHE A 42 3.41 14.00 -9.28
CA PHE A 42 3.57 12.56 -9.53
C PHE A 42 2.47 11.96 -10.41
N ALA A 43 1.25 12.50 -10.36
CA ALA A 43 0.11 11.89 -11.05
C ALA A 43 0.05 12.29 -12.53
N SER A 44 -0.21 11.31 -13.39
CA SER A 44 -0.40 11.54 -14.83
C SER A 44 -1.58 12.48 -15.12
N GLY A 45 -1.65 13.01 -16.35
CA GLY A 45 -2.76 13.86 -16.80
C GLY A 45 -4.14 13.20 -16.68
N MET A 46 -4.23 11.88 -16.87
CA MET A 46 -5.48 11.13 -16.73
C MET A 46 -5.89 11.04 -15.25
N TRP A 47 -4.94 10.72 -14.37
CA TRP A 47 -5.20 10.68 -12.92
C TRP A 47 -5.65 12.02 -12.37
N ARG A 48 -5.00 13.12 -12.76
CA ARG A 48 -5.39 14.48 -12.31
C ARG A 48 -6.86 14.81 -12.59
N LYS A 49 -7.39 14.40 -13.75
CA LYS A 49 -8.80 14.60 -14.12
C LYS A 49 -9.76 13.77 -13.25
N ILE A 50 -9.35 12.58 -12.83
CA ILE A 50 -10.16 11.67 -12.01
C ILE A 50 -10.10 12.07 -10.53
N LEU A 51 -8.98 12.64 -10.10
CA LEU A 51 -8.71 13.05 -8.73
C LEU A 51 -9.39 14.36 -8.35
N LYS A 52 -9.41 15.34 -9.26
CA LYS A 52 -9.97 16.68 -9.04
C LYS A 52 -11.42 16.73 -9.52
N ASP A 53 -12.34 17.11 -8.64
CA ASP A 53 -13.75 17.35 -8.96
C ASP A 53 -13.95 18.83 -9.31
N PRO A 54 -14.40 19.18 -10.54
CA PRO A 54 -14.65 20.57 -10.92
C PRO A 54 -15.67 21.28 -10.01
N ALA A 55 -16.60 20.54 -9.40
CA ALA A 55 -17.59 21.09 -8.48
C ALA A 55 -17.00 21.41 -7.10
N ARG A 56 -15.80 20.93 -6.79
CA ARG A 56 -15.13 21.08 -5.49
C ARG A 56 -13.64 21.41 -5.67
N PRO A 57 -13.30 22.65 -6.06
CA PRO A 57 -11.90 23.06 -6.20
C PRO A 57 -11.15 22.93 -4.86
N GLY A 58 -9.92 22.42 -4.91
CA GLY A 58 -9.08 22.20 -3.71
C GLY A 58 -9.42 20.93 -2.92
N MET A 59 -10.37 20.11 -3.41
CA MET A 59 -10.70 18.80 -2.84
C MET A 59 -10.36 17.68 -3.84
N LEU A 60 -9.90 16.56 -3.30
CA LEU A 60 -9.55 15.36 -4.05
C LEU A 60 -10.53 14.23 -3.70
N VAL A 61 -10.95 13.45 -4.69
CA VAL A 61 -11.73 12.24 -4.44
C VAL A 61 -10.85 11.21 -3.74
N ARG A 62 -11.13 10.95 -2.46
CA ARG A 62 -10.29 10.13 -1.58
C ARG A 62 -10.02 8.75 -2.16
N ARG A 63 -11.07 8.06 -2.62
CA ARG A 63 -10.95 6.69 -3.15
C ARG A 63 -10.08 6.63 -4.40
N HIS A 64 -10.21 7.62 -5.29
CA HIS A 64 -9.37 7.67 -6.50
C HIS A 64 -7.92 7.98 -6.16
N LEU A 65 -7.69 8.85 -5.18
CA LEU A 65 -6.36 9.17 -4.67
C LEU A 65 -5.68 7.95 -4.07
N GLU A 66 -6.37 7.20 -3.22
CA GLU A 66 -5.87 5.95 -2.65
C GLU A 66 -5.46 4.97 -3.77
N VAL A 67 -6.34 4.71 -4.75
CA VAL A 67 -6.03 3.81 -5.88
C VAL A 67 -4.84 4.32 -6.70
N CYS A 68 -4.78 5.62 -6.97
CA CYS A 68 -3.67 6.24 -7.71
C CYS A 68 -2.34 5.99 -6.98
N VAL A 69 -2.26 6.37 -5.70
CA VAL A 69 -1.04 6.24 -4.90
C VAL A 69 -0.61 4.77 -4.79
N PHE A 70 -1.55 3.85 -4.51
CA PHE A 70 -1.23 2.43 -4.43
C PHE A 70 -0.77 1.83 -5.77
N SER A 71 -1.29 2.31 -6.89
CA SER A 71 -0.88 1.85 -8.22
C SER A 71 0.58 2.22 -8.51
N TYR A 72 0.97 3.46 -8.20
CA TYR A 72 2.36 3.91 -8.33
C TYR A 72 3.26 3.16 -7.33
N LEU A 73 2.88 3.07 -6.06
CA LEU A 73 3.65 2.35 -5.06
C LEU A 73 3.87 0.87 -5.45
N ALA A 74 2.84 0.19 -5.94
CA ALA A 74 2.97 -1.19 -6.41
C ALA A 74 3.87 -1.31 -7.64
N ALA A 75 3.95 -0.29 -8.50
CA ALA A 75 4.88 -0.27 -9.63
C ALA A 75 6.33 -0.12 -9.15
N GLU A 76 6.60 0.83 -8.26
CA GLU A 76 7.93 1.08 -7.70
C GLU A 76 8.45 -0.10 -6.85
N LEU A 77 7.56 -0.76 -6.10
CA LEU A 77 7.89 -2.00 -5.37
C LEU A 77 8.26 -3.15 -6.32
N ARG A 78 7.63 -3.22 -7.51
CA ARG A 78 7.96 -4.24 -8.52
C ARG A 78 9.25 -3.94 -9.28
N SER A 79 9.56 -2.66 -9.53
CA SER A 79 10.82 -2.26 -10.16
C SER A 79 12.01 -2.36 -9.19
N GLY A 80 11.75 -2.34 -7.88
CA GLY A 80 12.77 -2.42 -6.84
C GLY A 80 13.31 -1.05 -6.41
N ASP A 81 12.73 0.05 -6.89
CA ASP A 81 13.14 1.42 -6.57
C ASP A 81 12.74 1.83 -5.14
N ILE A 82 11.74 1.15 -4.57
CA ILE A 82 11.28 1.35 -3.19
C ILE A 82 11.27 -0.02 -2.49
N ALA A 83 11.77 -0.05 -1.25
CA ALA A 83 11.68 -1.21 -0.36
C ALA A 83 11.10 -0.78 0.99
N VAL A 84 10.28 -1.65 1.59
CA VAL A 84 9.76 -1.43 2.94
C VAL A 84 10.86 -1.79 3.95
N ALA A 85 11.22 -0.85 4.82
CA ALA A 85 12.17 -1.12 5.90
C ALA A 85 11.62 -2.24 6.81
N GLY A 86 12.42 -3.29 7.04
CA GLY A 86 11.98 -4.48 7.76
C GLY A 86 11.22 -5.50 6.89
N SER A 87 11.17 -5.33 5.57
CA SER A 87 10.58 -6.32 4.64
C SER A 87 11.20 -7.71 4.73
N ASP A 88 12.44 -7.82 5.22
CA ASP A 88 13.14 -9.08 5.51
C ASP A 88 12.30 -10.02 6.41
N SER A 89 11.62 -9.45 7.42
CA SER A 89 10.73 -10.21 8.31
C SER A 89 9.50 -10.82 7.63
N TYR A 90 9.07 -10.26 6.49
CA TYR A 90 7.98 -10.80 5.67
C TYR A 90 8.48 -11.72 4.54
N ALA A 91 9.76 -11.63 4.19
CA ALA A 91 10.39 -12.45 3.16
C ALA A 91 10.88 -13.80 3.71
N ASN A 92 11.04 -13.94 5.03
CA ASN A 92 11.40 -15.22 5.64
C ASN A 92 10.19 -16.17 5.72
N LEU A 93 9.77 -16.68 4.56
CA LEU A 93 8.71 -17.70 4.42
C LEU A 93 9.15 -19.09 4.86
N HIS A 94 10.44 -19.29 5.17
CA HIS A 94 11.05 -20.62 5.36
C HIS A 94 10.70 -21.30 6.67
N ASP A 95 10.54 -20.55 7.76
CA ASP A 95 10.46 -21.19 9.09
C ASP A 95 9.01 -21.40 9.60
N ASP A 96 8.08 -20.48 9.31
CA ASP A 96 6.73 -20.50 9.94
C ASP A 96 5.54 -20.58 8.94
N GLN A 97 5.76 -20.46 7.63
CA GLN A 97 4.67 -20.41 6.63
C GLN A 97 4.73 -21.50 5.55
N LEU A 98 5.84 -22.22 5.46
CA LEU A 98 5.99 -23.35 4.57
C LEU A 98 5.71 -24.65 5.32
N MET A 99 4.94 -25.52 4.68
CA MET A 99 4.79 -26.89 5.16
C MET A 99 6.15 -27.58 5.12
N SER A 100 6.42 -28.43 6.11
CA SER A 100 7.63 -29.24 6.10
C SER A 100 7.64 -30.18 4.88
N TRP A 101 8.82 -30.66 4.50
CA TRP A 101 8.96 -31.59 3.37
C TRP A 101 8.15 -32.89 3.58
N GLU A 102 8.05 -33.37 4.83
CA GLU A 102 7.26 -34.54 5.20
C GLU A 102 5.76 -34.33 4.95
N GLU A 103 5.25 -33.14 5.27
CA GLU A 103 3.86 -32.78 5.00
C GLU A 103 3.59 -32.48 3.52
N CYS A 104 4.60 -31.98 2.79
CA CYS A 104 4.50 -31.74 1.35
C CYS A 104 4.47 -33.03 0.54
N THR A 105 5.26 -34.03 0.90
CA THR A 105 5.46 -35.29 0.16
C THR A 105 4.15 -35.96 -0.30
N PRO A 106 3.13 -36.17 0.55
CA PRO A 106 1.87 -36.80 0.12
C PRO A 106 1.00 -35.90 -0.78
N LEU A 107 1.25 -34.59 -0.83
CA LEU A 107 0.47 -33.64 -1.62
C LEU A 107 1.03 -33.41 -3.03
N ILE A 108 2.28 -33.84 -3.29
CA ILE A 108 2.98 -33.63 -4.57
C ILE A 108 2.21 -34.23 -5.74
N GLU A 109 1.69 -35.44 -5.60
CA GLU A 109 1.01 -36.14 -6.70
C GLU A 109 -0.30 -35.43 -7.10
N LYS A 110 -1.07 -34.99 -6.09
CA LYS A 110 -2.29 -34.21 -6.29
C LYS A 110 -1.98 -32.86 -6.94
N PHE A 111 -0.98 -32.15 -6.44
CA PHE A 111 -0.55 -30.87 -7.01
C PHE A 111 -0.09 -31.00 -8.46
N CYS A 112 0.74 -32.00 -8.78
CA CYS A 112 1.20 -32.24 -10.14
C CYS A 112 0.02 -32.48 -11.09
N THR A 113 -0.99 -33.25 -10.65
CA THR A 113 -2.20 -33.50 -11.42
C THR A 113 -3.01 -32.22 -11.68
N GLU A 114 -3.22 -31.39 -10.66
CA GLU A 114 -3.94 -30.11 -10.78
C GLU A 114 -3.18 -29.08 -11.63
N ALA A 115 -1.85 -29.08 -11.54
CA ALA A 115 -0.97 -28.17 -12.29
C ALA A 115 -0.70 -28.65 -13.74
N GLY A 116 -1.21 -29.82 -14.14
CA GLY A 116 -0.92 -30.43 -15.45
C GLY A 116 0.55 -30.85 -15.62
N LEU A 117 1.27 -31.01 -14.51
CA LEU A 117 2.66 -31.42 -14.47
C LEU A 117 2.74 -32.94 -14.32
N ARG A 118 3.72 -33.58 -14.98
CA ARG A 118 3.99 -34.99 -14.71
C ARG A 118 4.74 -35.13 -13.38
N PRO A 119 4.23 -35.91 -12.40
CA PRO A 119 4.97 -36.18 -11.19
C PRO A 119 6.28 -36.91 -11.54
N ARG A 120 7.37 -36.54 -10.87
CA ARG A 120 8.67 -37.18 -11.05
C ARG A 120 8.59 -38.62 -10.53
N PRO A 121 9.10 -39.63 -11.26
CA PRO A 121 9.14 -40.99 -10.74
C PRO A 121 10.02 -41.04 -9.48
N ALA A 122 9.53 -41.68 -8.42
CA ALA A 122 10.30 -41.94 -7.22
C ALA A 122 11.39 -42.98 -7.54
N SER A 123 12.65 -42.64 -7.24
CA SER A 123 13.79 -43.57 -7.28
C SER A 123 13.88 -44.39 -6.01
#